data_AF-A0A0E3SEQ3-F1
#
_entry.id   AF-A0A0E3SEQ3-F1
#
_cell.length_a   1.000
_cell.length_b   1.000
_cell.length_c   1.000
_cell.angle_alpha   90.00
_cell.angle_beta   90.00
_cell.angle_gamma   90.00
#
_symmetry.space_group_name_H-M   'P 1'
#
loop_
_entity.id
_entity.type
_entity.pdbx_description
1 polymer ?
#
loop_
_entity_poly.entity_id
_entity_poly.type
_entity_poly.pdbx_seq_one_letter_code
_entity_poly.pdbx_strand_id
1 'polypeptide(L)'
;MIKAGSSFFHNGKRGTIGAVISLKGVLYMVTVSHIFRGEGDRLTVNGMRLFVTRILKDHNLALIELPPDSEVEITEFGSPAELELAKLINDTRTIHYCRVVNSGASLLFLGFQCHDMPEPGDSGSPIVQGGKVIGLMSSTTLDTCMGMAVSSKILGSLEV
;
A
#
# COMPACT_ATOMS: atom_id res chain seq x y z
N MET A 1 -13.45 -10.91 -2.49
CA MET A 1 -12.57 -10.60 -1.35
C MET A 1 -11.71 -9.35 -1.60
N ILE A 2 -11.70 -8.42 -0.66
CA ILE A 2 -10.83 -7.21 -0.63
C ILE A 2 -9.61 -7.52 0.25
N LYS A 3 -8.39 -7.36 -0.29
CA LYS A 3 -7.16 -7.65 0.44
C LYS A 3 -5.99 -6.80 -0.04
N ALA A 4 -4.87 -6.85 0.69
CA ALA A 4 -3.62 -6.25 0.23
C ALA A 4 -3.20 -6.83 -1.13
N GLY A 5 -2.77 -5.96 -2.04
CA GLY A 5 -2.44 -6.28 -3.43
C GLY A 5 -3.62 -6.25 -4.40
N SER A 6 -4.87 -6.23 -3.90
CA SER A 6 -6.05 -6.15 -4.77
C SER A 6 -6.19 -4.80 -5.45
N SER A 7 -6.90 -4.78 -6.57
CA SER A 7 -7.14 -3.59 -7.37
C SER A 7 -8.37 -2.82 -6.89
N PHE A 8 -8.34 -1.49 -7.04
CA PHE A 8 -9.51 -0.63 -7.10
C PHE A 8 -9.41 0.29 -8.31
N PHE A 9 -10.49 1.00 -8.63
CA PHE A 9 -10.55 1.97 -9.73
C PHE A 9 -10.89 3.36 -9.22
N HIS A 10 -10.09 4.35 -9.60
CA HIS A 10 -10.32 5.76 -9.34
C HIS A 10 -10.15 6.55 -10.65
N ASN A 11 -11.17 7.31 -11.06
CA ASN A 11 -11.16 8.09 -12.30
C ASN A 11 -10.73 7.28 -13.55
N GLY A 12 -11.20 6.03 -13.66
CA GLY A 12 -10.87 5.13 -14.76
C GLY A 12 -9.44 4.55 -14.72
N LYS A 13 -8.64 4.90 -13.72
CA LYS A 13 -7.30 4.35 -13.49
C LYS A 13 -7.35 3.28 -12.41
N ARG A 14 -6.55 2.23 -12.59
CA ARG A 14 -6.34 1.20 -11.58
C ARG A 14 -5.40 1.73 -10.49
N GLY A 15 -5.75 1.47 -9.24
CA GLY A 15 -4.87 1.62 -8.09
C GLY A 15 -4.82 0.32 -7.29
N THR A 16 -3.87 0.25 -6.35
CA THR A 16 -3.64 -0.96 -5.56
C THR A 16 -3.94 -0.72 -4.08
N ILE A 17 -4.65 -1.67 -3.47
CA ILE A 17 -4.88 -1.72 -2.03
C ILE A 17 -3.59 -2.16 -1.36
N GLY A 18 -3.04 -1.31 -0.51
CA GLY A 18 -1.80 -1.61 0.20
C GLY A 18 -2.00 -2.43 1.46
N ALA A 19 -3.09 -2.16 2.19
CA ALA A 19 -3.48 -2.92 3.36
C ALA A 19 -5.00 -2.84 3.58
N VAL A 20 -5.50 -3.77 4.38
CA VAL A 20 -6.83 -3.73 4.98
C VAL A 20 -6.65 -3.87 6.48
N ILE A 21 -7.19 -2.93 7.25
CA ILE A 21 -7.03 -2.83 8.69
C ILE A 21 -8.37 -2.68 9.39
N SER A 22 -8.42 -2.97 10.69
CA SER A 22 -9.57 -2.67 11.54
C SER A 22 -9.20 -1.62 12.57
N LEU A 23 -9.89 -0.49 12.55
CA LEU A 23 -9.72 0.60 13.51
C LEU A 23 -10.98 0.70 14.34
N LYS A 24 -10.90 0.36 15.63
CA LYS A 24 -12.02 0.43 16.58
C LYS A 24 -13.29 -0.29 16.07
N GLY A 25 -13.11 -1.43 15.41
CA GLY A 25 -14.18 -2.25 14.84
C GLY A 25 -14.67 -1.81 13.45
N VAL A 26 -14.12 -0.73 12.89
CA VAL A 26 -14.43 -0.27 11.53
C VAL A 26 -13.35 -0.74 10.56
N LEU A 27 -13.77 -1.31 9.43
CA LEU A 27 -12.88 -1.81 8.40
C LEU A 27 -12.42 -0.68 7.47
N TYR A 28 -11.12 -0.61 7.21
CA TYR A 28 -10.55 0.33 6.25
C TYR A 28 -9.67 -0.41 5.25
N MET A 29 -9.82 -0.09 3.98
CA MET A 29 -8.73 -0.30 3.03
C MET A 29 -7.82 0.93 3.03
N VAL A 30 -6.52 0.70 2.89
CA VAL A 30 -5.48 1.71 2.93
C VAL A 30 -4.67 1.66 1.66
N THR A 31 -4.38 2.83 1.10
CA THR A 31 -3.47 3.00 -0.03
C THR A 31 -2.77 4.36 0.08
N VAL A 32 -1.97 4.73 -0.91
CA VAL A 32 -1.28 6.02 -0.92
C VAL A 32 -2.22 7.18 -1.22
N SER A 33 -2.00 8.35 -0.63
CA SER A 33 -2.91 9.49 -0.80
C SER A 33 -2.68 10.31 -2.07
N HIS A 34 -1.47 10.36 -2.61
CA HIS A 34 -1.12 11.26 -3.73
C HIS A 34 -1.85 10.94 -5.05
N ILE A 35 -2.53 9.80 -5.13
CA ILE A 35 -3.36 9.42 -6.29
C ILE A 35 -4.77 10.03 -6.22
N PHE A 36 -5.15 10.62 -5.09
CA PHE A 36 -6.43 11.28 -4.86
C PHE A 36 -6.25 12.80 -4.76
N ARG A 37 -7.32 13.54 -5.07
CA ARG A 37 -7.40 15.00 -4.88
C ARG A 37 -7.72 15.36 -3.43
N GLY A 38 -8.45 14.52 -2.72
CA GLY A 38 -8.92 14.84 -1.37
C GLY A 38 -9.86 13.79 -0.77
N GLU A 39 -10.28 14.03 0.46
CA GLU A 39 -11.40 13.31 1.08
C GLU A 39 -12.68 13.53 0.25
N GLY A 40 -13.54 12.51 0.19
CA GLY A 40 -14.73 12.48 -0.65
C GLY A 40 -14.48 12.02 -2.10
N ASP A 41 -13.22 11.85 -2.52
CA ASP A 41 -12.91 11.32 -3.84
C ASP A 41 -13.47 9.90 -4.01
N ARG A 42 -14.13 9.68 -5.15
CA ARG A 42 -14.83 8.42 -5.43
C ARG A 42 -13.89 7.37 -6.00
N LEU A 43 -14.08 6.14 -5.56
CA LEU A 43 -13.42 4.96 -6.10
C LEU A 43 -14.39 3.79 -6.17
N THR A 44 -14.01 2.74 -6.91
CA THR A 44 -14.77 1.51 -7.03
C THR A 44 -13.89 0.32 -6.68
N VAL A 45 -14.35 -0.55 -5.79
CA VAL A 45 -13.68 -1.80 -5.41
C VAL A 45 -14.70 -2.93 -5.47
N ASN A 46 -14.39 -4.02 -6.18
CA ASN A 46 -15.32 -5.15 -6.36
C ASN A 46 -16.76 -4.71 -6.77
N GLY A 47 -16.88 -3.68 -7.62
CA GLY A 47 -18.18 -3.12 -8.04
C GLY A 47 -18.85 -2.18 -7.03
N MET A 48 -18.37 -2.11 -5.79
CA MET A 48 -18.87 -1.19 -4.76
C MET A 48 -18.29 0.21 -4.95
N ARG A 49 -19.15 1.22 -4.93
CA ARG A 49 -18.74 2.64 -4.98
C ARG A 49 -18.46 3.13 -3.57
N LEU A 50 -17.22 3.54 -3.33
CA LEU A 50 -16.75 4.05 -2.05
C LEU A 50 -16.15 5.46 -2.23
N PHE A 51 -15.77 6.07 -1.11
CA PHE A 51 -15.14 7.38 -1.09
C PHE A 51 -13.97 7.42 -0.10
N VAL A 52 -12.96 8.22 -0.40
CA VAL A 52 -11.86 8.49 0.53
C VAL A 52 -12.43 9.13 1.79
N THR A 53 -12.31 8.47 2.93
CA THR A 53 -12.85 8.95 4.21
C THR A 53 -11.85 9.79 4.98
N ARG A 54 -10.56 9.48 4.86
CA ARG A 54 -9.51 10.22 5.56
C ARG A 54 -8.21 10.28 4.77
N ILE A 55 -7.53 11.43 4.78
CA ILE A 55 -6.16 11.55 4.27
C ILE A 55 -5.20 11.87 5.40
N LEU A 56 -4.21 11.00 5.60
CA LEU A 56 -3.07 11.22 6.49
C LEU A 56 -1.91 11.79 5.68
N LYS A 57 -1.97 13.11 5.42
CA LYS A 57 -1.04 13.79 4.51
C LYS A 57 0.44 13.60 4.90
N ASP A 58 0.74 13.65 6.19
CA ASP A 58 2.10 13.52 6.73
C ASP A 58 2.72 12.14 6.48
N HIS A 59 1.90 11.15 6.11
CA HIS A 59 2.31 9.78 5.84
C HIS A 59 2.02 9.35 4.40
N ASN A 60 1.49 10.24 3.57
CA ASN A 60 1.01 9.92 2.23
C ASN A 60 0.04 8.72 2.21
N LEU A 61 -0.91 8.64 3.15
CA LEU A 61 -1.90 7.56 3.22
C LEU A 61 -3.33 8.07 3.05
N ALA A 62 -4.14 7.31 2.33
CA ALA A 62 -5.57 7.48 2.24
C ALA A 62 -6.27 6.25 2.84
N LEU A 63 -7.27 6.52 3.68
CA LEU A 63 -8.14 5.51 4.27
C LEU A 63 -9.50 5.61 3.59
N ILE A 64 -10.06 4.45 3.28
CA ILE A 64 -11.37 4.29 2.68
C ILE A 64 -12.11 3.29 3.55
N GLU A 65 -13.19 3.74 4.16
CA GLU A 65 -14.03 2.91 4.99
C GLU A 65 -14.76 1.86 4.15
N LEU A 66 -14.77 0.63 4.65
CA LEU A 66 -15.44 -0.50 4.03
C LEU A 66 -16.74 -0.80 4.82
N PRO A 67 -17.85 -1.15 4.13
CA PRO A 67 -19.04 -1.65 4.79
C PRO A 67 -18.72 -2.82 5.74
N PRO A 68 -19.39 -2.95 6.90
CA PRO A 68 -19.11 -4.00 7.88
C PRO A 68 -19.19 -5.42 7.32
N ASP A 69 -20.11 -5.66 6.38
CA ASP A 69 -20.34 -6.98 5.76
C ASP A 69 -19.42 -7.25 4.55
N SER A 70 -18.39 -6.43 4.35
CA SER A 70 -17.43 -6.63 3.26
C SER A 70 -16.63 -7.92 3.47
N GLU A 71 -16.52 -8.75 2.43
CA GLU A 71 -15.61 -9.89 2.43
C GLU A 71 -14.17 -9.39 2.31
N VAL A 72 -13.45 -9.35 3.45
CA VAL A 72 -12.10 -8.80 3.55
C VAL A 72 -11.08 -9.78 4.13
N GLU A 73 -9.82 -9.61 3.77
CA GLU A 73 -8.67 -10.26 4.41
C GLU A 73 -7.87 -9.19 5.17
N ILE A 74 -7.86 -9.26 6.51
CA ILE A 74 -7.09 -8.31 7.34
C ILE A 74 -5.60 -8.53 7.08
N THR A 75 -4.89 -7.43 6.89
CA THR A 75 -3.47 -7.46 6.54
C THR A 75 -2.62 -7.76 7.75
N GLU A 76 -1.81 -8.81 7.67
CA GLU A 76 -0.77 -9.05 8.67
C GLU A 76 0.45 -8.17 8.40
N PHE A 77 0.81 -7.36 9.40
CA PHE A 77 2.00 -6.53 9.35
C PHE A 77 3.24 -7.25 9.90
N GLY A 78 4.36 -7.05 9.22
CA GLY A 78 5.68 -7.51 9.63
C GLY A 78 6.61 -6.35 9.96
N SER A 79 7.76 -6.69 10.53
CA SER A 79 8.87 -5.77 10.71
C SER A 79 9.86 -5.92 9.55
N PRO A 80 10.30 -4.81 8.93
CA PRO A 80 11.30 -4.86 7.87
C PRO A 80 12.66 -5.32 8.42
N ALA A 81 13.25 -6.32 7.77
CA ALA A 81 14.65 -6.70 7.92
C ALA A 81 15.47 -5.98 6.85
N GLU A 82 16.46 -5.19 7.29
CA GLU A 82 17.35 -4.46 6.40
C GLU A 82 18.30 -5.39 5.66
N LEU A 83 18.70 -4.98 4.46
CA LEU A 83 19.56 -5.70 3.53
C LEU A 83 19.01 -7.06 3.06
N GLU A 84 17.78 -7.40 3.42
CA GLU A 84 17.07 -8.60 3.02
C GLU A 84 16.11 -8.35 1.85
N LEU A 85 15.75 -9.45 1.17
CA LEU A 85 14.80 -9.42 0.07
C LEU A 85 13.36 -9.30 0.59
N ALA A 86 12.56 -8.61 -0.21
CA ALA A 86 11.13 -8.41 -0.13
C ALA A 86 10.56 -8.50 -1.55
N LYS A 87 9.23 -8.44 -1.65
CA LYS A 87 8.50 -8.47 -2.93
C LYS A 87 7.51 -7.33 -2.97
N LEU A 88 7.34 -6.70 -4.12
CA LEU A 88 6.15 -5.89 -4.37
C LEU A 88 5.11 -6.80 -5.03
N ILE A 89 3.90 -6.86 -4.49
CA ILE A 89 2.85 -7.77 -4.97
C ILE A 89 1.56 -7.01 -5.24
N ASN A 90 0.99 -7.17 -6.43
CA ASN A 90 -0.38 -6.76 -6.72
C ASN A 90 -1.06 -7.72 -7.72
N ASP A 91 -2.33 -7.48 -8.04
CA ASP A 91 -3.11 -8.33 -8.94
C ASP A 91 -2.54 -8.44 -10.36
N THR A 92 -1.73 -7.46 -10.78
CA THR A 92 -1.21 -7.41 -12.16
C THR A 92 0.18 -8.02 -12.29
N ARG A 93 1.01 -7.90 -11.26
CA ARG A 93 2.39 -8.39 -11.28
C ARG A 93 2.99 -8.57 -9.89
N THR A 94 4.10 -9.29 -9.84
CA THR A 94 4.97 -9.39 -8.67
C THR A 94 6.38 -9.00 -9.08
N ILE A 95 6.97 -8.03 -8.38
CA ILE A 95 8.41 -7.71 -8.48
C ILE A 95 9.10 -8.51 -7.39
N HIS A 96 9.86 -9.52 -7.82
CA HIS A 96 10.49 -10.48 -6.90
C HIS A 96 11.77 -9.96 -6.24
N TYR A 97 12.42 -8.97 -6.86
CA TYR A 97 13.68 -8.41 -6.40
C TYR A 97 13.49 -6.97 -5.90
N CYS A 98 12.99 -6.86 -4.67
CA CYS A 98 12.91 -5.62 -3.92
C CYS A 98 13.73 -5.79 -2.64
N ARG A 99 14.88 -5.10 -2.51
CA ARG A 99 15.73 -5.20 -1.31
C ARG A 99 15.42 -4.06 -0.36
N VAL A 100 15.22 -4.34 0.92
CA VAL A 100 15.10 -3.27 1.93
C VAL A 100 16.49 -2.71 2.18
N VAL A 101 16.81 -1.53 1.65
CA VAL A 101 18.12 -0.89 1.81
C VAL A 101 18.26 -0.27 3.19
N ASN A 102 17.19 0.36 3.69
CA ASN A 102 17.15 0.99 5.00
C ASN A 102 15.70 1.07 5.51
N SER A 103 15.49 0.90 6.81
CA SER A 103 14.20 1.01 7.48
C SER A 103 14.19 2.20 8.46
N GLY A 104 13.59 3.30 8.04
CA GLY A 104 13.24 4.40 8.94
C GLY A 104 12.03 4.11 9.82
N ALA A 105 11.64 5.10 10.62
CA ALA A 105 10.40 5.05 11.42
C ALA A 105 9.16 5.05 10.51
N SER A 106 9.11 5.99 9.56
CA SER A 106 7.94 6.22 8.70
C SER A 106 8.11 5.74 7.27
N LEU A 107 9.36 5.58 6.80
CA LEU A 107 9.68 5.26 5.41
C LEU A 107 10.64 4.06 5.34
N LEU A 108 10.47 3.26 4.30
CA LEU A 108 11.43 2.25 3.86
C LEU A 108 12.09 2.72 2.58
N PHE A 109 13.40 2.54 2.50
CA PHE A 109 14.17 2.70 1.27
C PHE A 109 14.39 1.35 0.63
N LEU A 110 14.04 1.24 -0.64
CA LEU A 110 14.01 -0.01 -1.38
C LEU A 110 14.95 0.09 -2.57
N GLY A 111 15.70 -0.98 -2.82
CA GLY A 111 16.50 -1.15 -4.03
C GLY A 111 15.83 -2.16 -4.94
N PHE A 112 15.72 -1.83 -6.22
CA PHE A 112 15.12 -2.69 -7.24
C PHE A 112 16.14 -3.05 -8.31
N GLN A 113 15.81 -4.04 -9.13
CA GLN A 113 16.51 -4.21 -10.40
C GLN A 113 16.04 -3.14 -11.38
N CYS A 114 16.97 -2.42 -12.01
CA CYS A 114 16.65 -1.32 -12.91
C CYS A 114 15.72 -1.69 -14.08
N HIS A 115 15.74 -2.96 -14.50
CA HIS A 115 14.90 -3.47 -15.58
C HIS A 115 13.53 -4.00 -15.11
N ASP A 116 13.29 -4.05 -13.79
CA ASP A 116 12.03 -4.48 -13.16
C ASP A 116 11.65 -3.48 -12.06
N MET A 117 11.62 -2.20 -12.43
CA MET A 117 11.24 -1.09 -11.56
C MET A 117 9.72 -1.03 -11.39
N PRO A 118 9.20 -0.56 -10.24
CA PRO A 118 7.80 -0.18 -10.10
C PRO A 118 7.38 0.87 -11.14
N GLU A 119 6.18 0.73 -11.68
CA GLU A 119 5.62 1.52 -12.76
C GLU A 119 4.40 2.32 -12.27
N PRO A 120 3.92 3.31 -13.05
CA PRO A 120 2.64 3.96 -12.77
C PRO A 120 1.51 2.92 -12.64
N GLY A 121 0.94 2.79 -11.44
CA GLY A 121 -0.07 1.77 -11.10
C GLY A 121 0.36 0.86 -9.94
N ASP A 122 1.68 0.74 -9.70
CA ASP A 122 2.21 0.00 -8.56
C ASP A 122 2.22 0.83 -7.27
N SER A 123 1.96 2.14 -7.35
CA SER A 123 1.72 2.99 -6.19
C SER A 123 0.62 2.39 -5.30
N GLY A 124 0.90 2.33 -4.01
CA GLY A 124 0.05 1.68 -3.02
C GLY A 124 0.28 0.18 -2.86
N SER A 125 1.04 -0.47 -3.75
CA SER A 125 1.24 -1.93 -3.65
C SER A 125 1.95 -2.32 -2.35
N PRO A 126 1.52 -3.42 -1.69
CA PRO A 126 2.21 -3.93 -0.53
C PRO A 126 3.63 -4.40 -0.88
N ILE A 127 4.56 -4.05 0.00
CA ILE A 127 5.89 -4.61 0.08
C ILE A 127 5.84 -5.72 1.12
N VAL A 128 6.16 -6.95 0.71
CA VAL A 128 5.98 -8.17 1.49
C VAL A 128 7.33 -8.81 1.78
N GLN A 129 7.56 -9.13 3.05
CA GLN A 129 8.73 -9.86 3.52
C GLN A 129 8.28 -10.90 4.56
N GLY A 130 8.77 -12.14 4.43
CA GLY A 130 8.35 -13.23 5.32
C GLY A 130 6.84 -13.51 5.30
N GLY A 131 6.16 -13.22 4.18
CA GLY A 131 4.70 -13.38 4.04
C GLY A 131 3.87 -12.25 4.65
N LYS A 132 4.50 -11.23 5.25
CA LYS A 132 3.82 -10.11 5.91
C LYS A 132 4.08 -8.78 5.22
N VAL A 133 3.14 -7.85 5.30
CA VAL A 133 3.29 -6.50 4.73
C VAL A 133 4.20 -5.67 5.62
N ILE A 134 5.30 -5.19 5.07
CA ILE A 134 6.28 -4.33 5.76
C ILE A 134 6.18 -2.86 5.34
N GLY A 135 5.50 -2.57 4.23
CA GLY A 135 5.24 -1.20 3.80
C GLY A 135 4.41 -1.12 2.53
N LEU A 136 4.05 0.09 2.12
CA LEU A 136 3.24 0.38 0.95
C LEU A 136 4.04 1.23 -0.04
N MET A 137 4.19 0.75 -1.27
CA MET A 137 4.96 1.42 -2.31
C MET A 137 4.46 2.84 -2.54
N SER A 138 5.35 3.83 -2.49
CA SER A 138 4.99 5.24 -2.60
C SER A 138 5.53 5.85 -3.89
N SER A 139 6.84 5.79 -4.11
CA SER A 139 7.49 6.44 -5.27
C SER A 139 8.81 5.77 -5.62
N THR A 140 9.29 6.03 -6.83
CA THR A 140 10.55 5.51 -7.37
C THR A 140 11.46 6.61 -7.85
N THR A 141 12.77 6.37 -7.78
CA THR A 141 13.81 7.15 -8.44
C THR A 141 14.47 6.26 -9.49
N LEU A 142 14.13 6.48 -10.75
CA LEU A 142 14.54 5.60 -11.86
C LEU A 142 16.07 5.60 -12.07
N ASP A 143 16.71 6.76 -11.95
CA ASP A 143 18.16 6.92 -12.20
C ASP A 143 19.02 6.09 -11.24
N THR A 144 18.54 5.87 -10.02
CA THR A 144 19.24 5.10 -8.97
C THR A 144 18.63 3.73 -8.73
N CYS A 145 17.55 3.39 -9.45
CA CYS A 145 16.79 2.16 -9.28
C CYS A 145 16.32 1.93 -7.84
N MET A 146 15.97 3.04 -7.18
CA MET A 146 15.52 3.08 -5.79
C MET A 146 14.02 3.34 -5.73
N GLY A 147 13.41 2.94 -4.63
CA GLY A 147 12.06 3.35 -4.28
C GLY A 147 11.89 3.64 -2.81
N MET A 148 10.75 4.25 -2.50
CA MET A 148 10.34 4.57 -1.14
C MET A 148 8.97 3.95 -0.90
N ALA A 149 8.80 3.39 0.29
CA ALA A 149 7.52 2.89 0.77
C ALA A 149 7.17 3.50 2.12
N VAL A 150 5.88 3.69 2.39
CA VAL A 150 5.39 4.03 3.71
C VAL A 150 5.51 2.79 4.59
N SER A 151 6.19 2.91 5.74
CA SER A 151 6.43 1.81 6.66
C SER A 151 5.14 1.28 7.29
N SER A 152 5.02 -0.04 7.40
CA SER A 152 3.92 -0.69 8.13
C SER A 152 3.86 -0.28 9.60
N LYS A 153 4.97 0.21 10.19
CA LYS A 153 5.01 0.73 11.56
C LYS A 153 4.03 1.89 11.78
N ILE A 154 3.84 2.74 10.75
CA ILE A 154 2.85 3.82 10.80
C ILE A 154 1.45 3.22 10.83
N LEU A 155 1.17 2.23 9.98
CA LEU A 155 -0.14 1.58 9.92
C LEU A 155 -0.49 0.86 11.22
N GLY A 156 0.46 0.10 11.79
CA GLY A 156 0.28 -0.55 13.09
C GLY A 156 0.09 0.45 14.24
N SER A 157 0.63 1.67 14.14
CA SER A 157 0.39 2.72 15.14
C SER A 157 -1.00 3.36 15.06
N LEU A 158 -1.72 3.17 13.94
CA LEU A 158 -3.11 3.64 13.80
C LEU A 158 -4.10 2.72 14.51
N GLU A 159 -3.76 1.45 14.73
CA GLU A 159 -4.62 0.42 15.36
C GLU A 159 -4.84 0.60 16.88
N VAL A 160 -4.59 1.79 17.43
CA VAL A 160 -4.72 2.13 18.87
C VAL A 160 -6.09 2.71 19.22
#